data_AF-A0A848QNY3-F1
#
_entry.id   AF-A0A848QNY3-F1
#
_cell.length_a   1.000
_cell.length_b   1.000
_cell.length_c   1.000
_cell.angle_alpha   90.00
_cell.angle_beta   90.00
_cell.angle_gamma   90.00
#
_symmetry.space_group_name_H-M   'P 1'
#
loop_
_entity.id
_entity.type
_entity.pdbx_description
1 polymer ?
#
loop_
_entity_poly.entity_id
_entity_poly.type
_entity_poly.pdbx_seq_one_letter_code
_entity_poly.pdbx_strand_id
1 'polypeptide(L)'
;MNIQKLLIGLSAFGLIIPVGAHAQDSGAVIVTAQRSDRSSYEYYDDDQSAIGLTRTADYFVKPMFVSSDSRDINERKQELHAMLRAAIERSRGSGISLVAGSYSLRPVTIENYEELPLAYGGRPDTNRVQIYARIPVDSSVQRASDADKLIEAFAKTIPATGRSFIETGTTALAIDNPDQYRFAVVKEVAAEAKRYAGLFGSDYGVEINGLDSELYWQQASENEVFLYIEHSFKIAPK
;
A
#
# COMPACT_ATOMS: atom_id res chain seq x y z
N MET A 1 0.20 18.59 78.33
CA MET A 1 1.58 18.97 78.00
C MET A 1 2.27 17.77 77.39
N ASN A 2 2.47 17.79 76.06
CA ASN A 2 3.60 17.25 75.30
C ASN A 2 3.21 17.06 73.83
N ILE A 3 3.75 17.97 73.02
CA ILE A 3 3.69 18.03 71.55
C ILE A 3 5.03 17.47 71.04
N GLN A 4 5.00 16.43 70.21
CA GLN A 4 6.06 16.07 69.24
C GLN A 4 5.37 15.36 68.07
N LYS A 5 5.10 16.07 66.96
CA LYS A 5 5.94 16.29 65.76
C LYS A 5 6.09 15.06 64.84
N LEU A 6 5.84 15.33 63.56
CA LEU A 6 6.34 14.68 62.33
C LEU A 6 5.59 13.45 61.80
N LEU A 7 4.84 13.59 60.69
CA LEU A 7 5.34 13.47 59.31
C LEU A 7 4.17 13.54 58.31
N ILE A 8 4.25 14.51 57.40
CA ILE A 8 3.37 14.66 56.24
C ILE A 8 3.89 13.71 55.16
N GLY A 9 3.13 12.65 54.85
CA GLY A 9 3.35 11.79 53.69
C GLY A 9 2.52 12.31 52.52
N LEU A 10 3.14 13.07 51.62
CA LEU A 10 2.52 13.54 50.37
C LEU A 10 2.64 12.42 49.32
N SER A 11 1.63 11.55 49.22
CA SER A 11 1.55 10.55 48.15
C SER A 11 1.12 11.22 46.85
N ALA A 12 2.09 11.49 45.97
CA ALA A 12 1.84 11.91 44.59
C ALA A 12 1.24 10.74 43.80
N PHE A 13 -0.08 10.77 43.61
CA PHE A 13 -0.79 9.90 42.67
C PHE A 13 -0.45 10.37 41.24
N GLY A 14 0.46 9.66 40.58
CA GLY A 14 0.75 9.86 39.16
C GLY A 14 -0.46 9.45 38.32
N LEU A 15 -1.14 10.43 37.72
CA LEU A 15 -2.12 10.22 36.66
C LEU A 15 -1.39 9.65 35.44
N ILE A 16 -1.55 8.35 35.20
CA ILE A 16 -1.22 7.71 33.92
C ILE A 16 -2.33 8.16 32.96
N ILE A 17 -2.05 9.21 32.18
CA ILE A 17 -2.88 9.56 31.04
C ILE A 17 -2.57 8.51 29.96
N PRO A 18 -3.55 7.70 29.51
CA PRO A 18 -3.34 6.84 28.36
C PRO A 18 -3.17 7.76 27.15
N VAL A 19 -1.92 7.93 26.71
CA VAL A 19 -1.64 8.51 25.40
C VAL A 19 -2.16 7.50 24.40
N GLY A 20 -3.26 7.84 23.73
CA GLY A 20 -3.76 7.06 22.61
C GLY A 20 -2.63 6.88 21.60
N ALA A 21 -2.23 5.63 21.37
CA ALA A 21 -1.36 5.29 20.27
C ALA A 21 -2.13 5.58 18.98
N HIS A 22 -1.89 6.76 18.39
CA HIS A 22 -2.20 6.99 17.00
C HIS A 22 -1.30 6.04 16.21
N ALA A 23 -1.87 4.92 15.75
CA ALA A 23 -1.24 4.10 14.73
C ALA A 23 -0.80 5.04 13.60
N GLN A 24 0.50 5.10 13.34
CA GLN A 24 1.02 5.79 12.17
C GLN A 24 0.24 5.27 10.96
N ASP A 25 -0.34 6.20 10.21
CA ASP A 25 -1.14 6.00 9.00
C ASP A 25 -0.35 5.10 8.04
N SER A 26 -0.59 3.79 8.17
CA SER A 26 0.17 2.75 7.50
C SER A 26 -0.46 2.55 6.14
N GLY A 27 -0.11 3.45 5.21
CA GLY A 27 -0.69 3.51 3.87
C GLY A 27 -0.53 2.20 3.09
N ALA A 28 -1.49 1.93 2.21
CA ALA A 28 -1.34 0.85 1.24
C ALA A 28 -0.49 1.29 0.06
N VAL A 29 0.20 0.33 -0.53
CA VAL A 29 1.08 0.50 -1.70
C VAL A 29 0.56 -0.32 -2.86
N ILE A 30 0.49 0.31 -4.02
CA ILE A 30 0.12 -0.34 -5.27
C ILE A 30 1.37 -0.91 -5.94
N VAL A 31 1.35 -2.21 -6.19
CA VAL A 31 2.36 -2.96 -6.93
C VAL A 31 1.96 -2.96 -8.42
N THR A 32 1.92 -1.76 -9.03
CA THR A 32 1.77 -1.59 -10.50
C THR A 32 3.10 -1.45 -11.22
N ALA A 33 4.17 -1.18 -10.47
CA ALA A 33 5.53 -1.01 -10.94
C ALA A 33 6.45 -1.42 -9.80
N GLN A 34 7.54 -2.10 -10.13
CA GLN A 34 8.58 -2.43 -9.16
C GLN A 34 8.98 -1.15 -8.42
N ARG A 35 9.31 -1.25 -7.14
CA ARG A 35 10.11 -0.19 -6.51
C ARG A 35 11.58 -0.27 -6.97
N SER A 36 11.85 -0.80 -8.17
CA SER A 36 13.16 -0.72 -8.79
C SER A 36 13.45 0.74 -9.06
N ASP A 37 14.64 1.19 -8.67
CA ASP A 37 15.17 2.43 -9.25
C ASP A 37 15.13 2.31 -10.78
N ARG A 38 14.86 3.45 -11.40
CA ARG A 38 14.30 3.62 -12.74
C ARG A 38 15.39 3.44 -13.79
N SER A 39 15.93 2.22 -13.98
CA SER A 39 16.89 1.94 -15.06
C SER A 39 17.01 0.51 -15.60
N SER A 40 16.21 -0.48 -15.19
CA SER A 40 16.49 -1.87 -15.62
C SER A 40 15.24 -2.61 -16.12
N TYR A 41 15.05 -2.60 -17.45
CA TYR A 41 14.43 -3.71 -18.18
C TYR A 41 15.56 -4.63 -18.63
N GLU A 42 16.28 -5.22 -17.67
CA GLU A 42 17.30 -6.22 -17.96
C GLU A 42 17.00 -7.45 -17.10
N TYR A 43 16.67 -8.55 -17.78
CA TYR A 43 16.17 -9.80 -17.20
C TYR A 43 17.25 -10.56 -16.39
N TYR A 44 18.40 -9.92 -16.13
CA TYR A 44 19.50 -10.40 -15.29
C TYR A 44 20.29 -9.18 -14.80
N ASP A 45 19.77 -8.49 -13.79
CA ASP A 45 20.61 -7.58 -13.00
C ASP A 45 21.34 -8.43 -11.94
N ASP A 46 22.67 -8.50 -12.01
CA ASP A 46 23.54 -9.25 -11.08
C ASP A 46 23.39 -8.75 -9.61
N ASP A 47 22.74 -7.61 -9.40
CA ASP A 47 22.49 -6.99 -8.09
C ASP A 47 21.11 -7.34 -7.49
N GLN A 48 20.29 -8.19 -8.12
CA GLN A 48 19.06 -8.66 -7.50
C GLN A 48 19.36 -9.55 -6.29
N SER A 49 18.98 -9.06 -5.11
CA SER A 49 19.01 -9.90 -3.93
C SER A 49 17.95 -11.00 -4.02
N ALA A 50 18.41 -12.22 -4.29
CA ALA A 50 17.55 -13.41 -4.43
C ALA A 50 16.88 -13.85 -3.11
N ILE A 51 17.17 -13.17 -1.99
CA ILE A 51 16.70 -13.55 -0.66
C ILE A 51 15.69 -12.52 -0.17
N GLY A 52 14.46 -12.98 0.05
CA GLY A 52 13.36 -12.15 0.49
C GLY A 52 12.17 -12.99 0.94
N LEU A 53 11.00 -12.36 0.98
CA LEU A 53 9.74 -12.95 1.41
C LEU A 53 8.72 -12.88 0.28
N THR A 54 8.30 -14.04 -0.24
CA THR A 54 7.12 -14.13 -1.11
C THR A 54 5.86 -14.27 -0.26
N ARG A 55 4.84 -13.47 -0.55
CA ARG A 55 3.52 -13.56 0.09
C ARG A 55 2.41 -13.25 -0.89
N THR A 56 1.22 -13.78 -0.62
CA THR A 56 -0.01 -13.34 -1.29
C THR A 56 -0.21 -11.83 -1.04
N ALA A 57 -0.55 -11.10 -2.09
CA ALA A 57 -0.94 -9.70 -2.01
C ALA A 57 -2.22 -9.56 -1.16
N ASP A 58 -2.45 -8.38 -0.61
CA ASP A 58 -3.66 -8.14 0.18
C ASP A 58 -4.86 -7.85 -0.75
N TYR A 59 -4.62 -7.19 -1.88
CA TYR A 59 -5.67 -6.84 -2.85
C TYR A 59 -5.22 -6.94 -4.30
N PHE A 60 -6.17 -7.23 -5.18
CA PHE A 60 -6.15 -6.72 -6.54
C PHE A 60 -6.62 -5.28 -6.53
N VAL A 61 -5.95 -4.42 -7.29
CA VAL A 61 -6.25 -2.99 -7.37
C VAL A 61 -6.27 -2.54 -8.82
N LYS A 62 -7.27 -1.74 -9.20
CA LYS A 62 -7.41 -1.17 -10.54
C LYS A 62 -7.65 0.33 -10.44
N PRO A 63 -6.85 1.17 -11.13
CA PRO A 63 -7.10 2.60 -11.17
C PRO A 63 -8.40 2.89 -11.92
N MET A 64 -9.18 3.81 -11.39
CA MET A 64 -10.38 4.37 -12.01
C MET A 64 -10.22 5.89 -12.08
N PHE A 65 -10.44 6.44 -13.26
CA PHE A 65 -10.38 7.87 -13.54
C PHE A 65 -11.80 8.38 -13.76
N VAL A 66 -12.36 9.01 -12.73
CA VAL A 66 -13.64 9.70 -12.85
C VAL A 66 -13.35 11.03 -13.50
N SER A 67 -13.89 11.26 -14.69
CA SER A 67 -13.61 12.43 -15.54
C SER A 67 -14.89 13.17 -15.89
N SER A 68 -14.80 14.46 -16.18
CA SER A 68 -15.84 15.22 -16.89
C SER A 68 -15.19 16.17 -17.89
N ASP A 69 -15.80 16.29 -19.07
CA ASP A 69 -15.38 17.18 -20.16
C ASP A 69 -16.37 18.34 -20.40
N SER A 70 -17.15 18.70 -19.37
CA SER A 70 -17.99 19.89 -19.39
C SER A 70 -17.16 21.18 -19.51
N ARG A 71 -17.65 22.09 -20.36
CA ARG A 71 -16.91 23.30 -20.76
C ARG A 71 -16.71 24.23 -19.56
N ASP A 72 -17.76 24.41 -18.75
CA ASP A 72 -17.68 25.18 -17.53
C ASP A 72 -16.99 24.38 -16.40
N ILE A 73 -16.09 25.02 -15.68
CA ILE A 73 -15.29 24.36 -14.64
C ILE A 73 -16.13 23.99 -13.41
N ASN A 74 -17.15 24.78 -13.06
CA ASN A 74 -17.99 24.49 -11.90
C ASN A 74 -18.95 23.35 -12.21
N GLU A 75 -19.56 23.36 -13.39
CA GLU A 75 -20.37 22.23 -13.90
C GLU A 75 -19.55 20.93 -13.89
N ARG A 76 -18.32 20.97 -14.41
CA ARG A 76 -17.41 19.82 -14.43
C ARG A 76 -17.10 19.26 -13.04
N LYS A 77 -16.85 20.14 -12.06
CA LYS A 77 -16.63 19.73 -10.66
C LYS A 77 -17.89 19.10 -10.05
N GLN A 78 -19.06 19.68 -10.28
CA GLN A 78 -20.32 19.16 -9.78
C GLN A 78 -20.62 17.77 -10.35
N GLU A 79 -20.43 17.56 -11.65
CA GLU A 79 -20.60 16.26 -12.30
C GLU A 79 -19.62 15.21 -11.75
N LEU A 80 -18.34 15.57 -11.58
CA LEU A 80 -17.32 14.69 -11.00
C LEU A 80 -17.69 14.27 -9.59
N HIS A 81 -18.08 15.22 -8.73
CA HIS A 81 -18.45 14.97 -7.36
C HIS A 81 -19.71 14.10 -7.28
N ALA A 82 -20.72 14.36 -8.12
CA ALA A 82 -21.92 13.53 -8.19
C ALA A 82 -21.60 12.09 -8.62
N MET A 83 -20.74 11.90 -9.62
CA MET A 83 -20.34 10.57 -10.07
C MET A 83 -19.47 9.83 -9.04
N LEU A 84 -18.55 10.52 -8.35
CA LEU A 84 -17.77 9.98 -7.22
C LEU A 84 -18.69 9.54 -6.08
N ARG A 85 -19.67 10.37 -5.71
CA ARG A 85 -20.67 10.02 -4.70
C ARG A 85 -21.42 8.75 -5.09
N ALA A 86 -21.88 8.65 -6.33
CA ALA A 86 -22.55 7.46 -6.83
C ALA A 86 -21.62 6.23 -6.79
N ALA A 87 -20.34 6.37 -7.10
CA ALA A 87 -19.35 5.30 -6.98
C ALA A 87 -19.22 4.79 -5.54
N ILE A 88 -19.15 5.69 -4.56
CA ILE A 88 -19.08 5.37 -3.13
C ILE A 88 -20.36 4.68 -2.66
N GLU A 89 -21.52 5.13 -3.11
CA GLU A 89 -22.80 4.50 -2.76
C GLU A 89 -22.92 3.09 -3.35
N ARG A 90 -22.45 2.89 -4.60
CA ARG A 90 -22.47 1.59 -5.29
C ARG A 90 -21.43 0.61 -4.76
N SER A 91 -20.33 1.09 -4.17
CA SER A 91 -19.29 0.20 -3.62
C SER A 91 -19.75 -0.50 -2.34
N ARG A 92 -20.74 0.07 -1.64
CA ARG A 92 -21.34 -0.53 -0.43
C ARG A 92 -21.95 -1.88 -0.76
N GLY A 93 -21.38 -2.94 -0.18
CA GLY A 93 -21.87 -4.32 -0.34
C GLY A 93 -21.50 -4.98 -1.67
N SER A 94 -20.69 -4.34 -2.53
CA SER A 94 -20.21 -4.96 -3.78
C SER A 94 -18.98 -5.84 -3.59
N GLY A 95 -18.36 -5.80 -2.41
CA GLY A 95 -17.04 -6.41 -2.15
C GLY A 95 -15.87 -5.58 -2.68
N ILE A 96 -16.13 -4.43 -3.30
CA ILE A 96 -15.12 -3.49 -3.81
C ILE A 96 -14.96 -2.33 -2.82
N SER A 97 -13.72 -2.06 -2.42
CA SER A 97 -13.38 -0.85 -1.67
C SER A 97 -12.81 0.21 -2.61
N LEU A 98 -13.08 1.48 -2.32
CA LEU A 98 -12.51 2.61 -3.05
C LEU A 98 -11.44 3.28 -2.19
N VAL A 99 -10.26 3.51 -2.78
CA VAL A 99 -9.16 4.22 -2.13
C VAL A 99 -8.54 5.25 -3.07
N ALA A 100 -7.87 6.27 -2.53
CA ALA A 100 -7.19 7.30 -3.31
C ALA A 100 -5.90 7.73 -2.63
N GLY A 101 -4.96 8.25 -3.42
CA GLY A 101 -3.64 8.68 -2.96
C GLY A 101 -2.52 8.25 -3.91
N SER A 102 -1.32 8.74 -3.65
CA SER A 102 -0.11 8.43 -4.45
C SER A 102 0.92 7.64 -3.66
N TYR A 103 1.23 8.06 -2.44
CA TYR A 103 2.18 7.39 -1.54
C TYR A 103 1.48 6.56 -0.45
N SER A 104 0.36 7.06 0.05
CA SER A 104 -0.51 6.35 0.99
C SER A 104 -1.91 6.33 0.43
N LEU A 105 -2.46 5.14 0.20
CA LEU A 105 -3.86 5.00 -0.19
C LEU A 105 -4.73 5.12 1.05
N ARG A 106 -5.73 6.01 0.97
CA ARG A 106 -6.75 6.20 2.01
C ARG A 106 -8.13 5.87 1.48
N PRO A 107 -9.05 5.37 2.33
CA PRO A 107 -10.43 5.13 1.92
C PRO A 107 -11.09 6.38 1.33
N VAL A 108 -11.81 6.20 0.22
CA VAL A 108 -12.67 7.24 -0.37
C VAL A 108 -14.06 7.11 0.25
N THR A 109 -14.54 8.18 0.85
CA THR A 109 -15.74 8.22 1.70
C THR A 109 -16.59 9.44 1.38
N ILE A 110 -17.84 9.47 1.86
CA ILE A 110 -18.73 10.62 1.64
C ILE A 110 -18.19 11.87 2.35
N GLU A 111 -17.34 11.68 3.36
CA GLU A 111 -16.75 12.73 4.17
C GLU A 111 -15.54 13.39 3.50
N ASN A 112 -14.83 12.69 2.59
CA ASN A 112 -13.57 13.19 2.02
C ASN A 112 -13.51 13.26 0.48
N TYR A 113 -14.53 12.78 -0.24
CA TYR A 113 -14.45 12.66 -1.70
C TYR A 113 -14.30 14.01 -2.44
N GLU A 114 -14.79 15.09 -1.85
CA GLU A 114 -14.67 16.45 -2.43
C GLU A 114 -13.27 17.05 -2.26
N GLU A 115 -12.46 16.48 -1.36
CA GLU A 115 -11.08 16.91 -1.09
C GLU A 115 -10.06 16.19 -2.00
N LEU A 116 -10.52 15.22 -2.80
CA LEU A 116 -9.64 14.45 -3.66
C LEU A 116 -8.96 15.35 -4.71
N PRO A 117 -7.66 15.13 -4.98
CA PRO A 117 -6.93 15.94 -5.94
C PRO A 117 -7.54 15.92 -7.34
N LEU A 118 -7.86 17.11 -7.84
CA LEU A 118 -8.34 17.29 -9.21
C LEU A 118 -7.16 17.48 -10.15
N ALA A 119 -7.02 16.60 -11.13
CA ALA A 119 -6.03 16.70 -12.18
C ALA A 119 -6.67 17.15 -13.51
N TYR A 120 -5.85 17.65 -14.43
CA TYR A 120 -6.25 17.81 -15.83
C TYR A 120 -6.31 16.44 -16.52
N GLY A 121 -7.29 16.27 -17.41
CA GLY A 121 -7.36 15.10 -18.28
C GLY A 121 -6.53 15.26 -19.55
N GLY A 122 -6.75 14.36 -20.51
CA GLY A 122 -6.05 14.41 -21.81
C GLY A 122 -6.47 15.58 -22.72
N ARG A 123 -7.52 16.33 -22.36
CA ARG A 123 -8.01 17.49 -23.12
C ARG A 123 -8.04 18.74 -22.22
N PRO A 124 -7.90 19.96 -22.79
CA PRO A 124 -7.92 21.21 -22.03
C PRO A 124 -9.19 21.43 -21.20
N ASP A 125 -10.32 20.91 -21.68
CA ASP A 125 -11.64 21.01 -21.05
C ASP A 125 -12.00 19.77 -20.20
N THR A 126 -11.04 18.90 -19.87
CA THR A 126 -11.27 17.72 -19.03
C THR A 126 -10.57 17.85 -17.69
N ASN A 127 -11.30 17.54 -16.61
CA ASN A 127 -10.71 17.26 -15.31
C ASN A 127 -11.01 15.83 -14.91
N ARG A 128 -10.13 15.27 -14.08
CA ARG A 128 -10.28 13.92 -13.55
C ARG A 128 -9.87 13.84 -12.09
N VAL A 129 -10.50 12.93 -11.38
CA VAL A 129 -10.08 12.44 -10.08
C VAL A 129 -9.67 10.98 -10.25
N GLN A 130 -8.48 10.65 -9.76
CA GLN A 130 -8.00 9.27 -9.74
C GLN A 130 -8.34 8.64 -8.39
N ILE A 131 -9.06 7.52 -8.47
CA ILE A 131 -9.28 6.61 -7.35
C ILE A 131 -8.84 5.21 -7.77
N TYR A 132 -8.88 4.27 -6.85
CA TYR A 132 -8.61 2.87 -7.11
C TYR A 132 -9.74 2.03 -6.53
N ALA A 133 -10.25 1.12 -7.34
CA ALA A 133 -11.07 0.03 -6.85
C ALA A 133 -10.17 -1.12 -6.43
N ARG A 134 -10.38 -1.66 -5.23
CA ARG A 134 -9.65 -2.82 -4.73
C ARG A 134 -10.57 -3.94 -4.27
N ILE A 135 -10.16 -5.16 -4.54
CA ILE A 135 -10.83 -6.41 -4.16
C ILE A 135 -9.80 -7.26 -3.40
N PRO A 136 -10.15 -7.84 -2.22
CA PRO A 136 -9.23 -8.71 -1.49
C PRO A 136 -8.74 -9.88 -2.36
N VAL A 137 -7.47 -10.24 -2.22
CA VAL A 137 -7.00 -11.53 -2.74
C VAL A 137 -7.33 -12.59 -1.70
N ASP A 138 -8.30 -13.44 -2.02
CA ASP A 138 -8.72 -14.51 -1.12
C ASP A 138 -9.22 -15.74 -1.89
N SER A 139 -9.85 -16.69 -1.19
CA SER A 139 -10.35 -17.91 -1.81
C SER A 139 -11.38 -17.68 -2.94
N SER A 140 -12.07 -16.53 -2.96
CA SER A 140 -13.09 -16.17 -3.94
C SER A 140 -12.51 -15.52 -5.19
N VAL A 141 -11.47 -14.70 -5.05
CA VAL A 141 -10.81 -14.01 -6.16
C VAL A 141 -9.30 -14.21 -6.04
N GLN A 142 -8.76 -15.14 -6.84
CA GLN A 142 -7.34 -15.50 -6.83
C GLN A 142 -6.58 -15.03 -8.08
N ARG A 143 -7.29 -14.58 -9.12
CA ARG A 143 -6.69 -14.21 -10.41
C ARG A 143 -6.99 -12.75 -10.75
N ALA A 144 -5.99 -12.06 -11.27
CA ALA A 144 -6.11 -10.67 -11.71
C ALA A 144 -7.22 -10.51 -12.77
N SER A 145 -7.39 -11.49 -13.66
CA SER A 145 -8.43 -11.45 -14.71
C SER A 145 -9.86 -11.55 -14.17
N ASP A 146 -10.08 -12.19 -13.01
CA ASP A 146 -11.39 -12.28 -12.38
C ASP A 146 -11.69 -10.97 -11.63
N ALA A 147 -10.70 -10.42 -10.91
CA ALA A 147 -10.80 -9.10 -10.30
C ALA A 147 -11.06 -8.01 -11.34
N ASP A 148 -10.36 -8.05 -12.48
CA ASP A 148 -10.52 -7.12 -13.59
C ASP A 148 -11.98 -7.08 -14.09
N LYS A 149 -12.58 -8.24 -14.35
CA LYS A 149 -13.97 -8.36 -14.78
C LYS A 149 -14.96 -7.82 -13.75
N LEU A 150 -14.73 -8.10 -12.47
CA LEU A 150 -15.59 -7.63 -11.38
C LEU A 150 -15.52 -6.10 -11.26
N ILE A 151 -14.33 -5.51 -11.33
CA ILE A 151 -14.16 -4.06 -11.27
C ILE A 151 -14.74 -3.38 -12.53
N GLU A 152 -14.56 -3.96 -13.71
CA GLU A 152 -15.19 -3.49 -14.95
C GLU A 152 -16.72 -3.51 -14.87
N ALA A 153 -17.28 -4.62 -14.36
CA ALA A 153 -18.72 -4.74 -14.16
C ALA A 153 -19.22 -3.68 -13.17
N PHE A 154 -18.50 -3.49 -12.06
CA PHE A 154 -18.80 -2.45 -11.08
C PHE A 154 -18.76 -1.05 -11.66
N ALA A 155 -17.71 -0.69 -12.42
CA ALA A 155 -17.56 0.61 -13.05
C ALA A 155 -18.76 0.94 -13.95
N LYS A 156 -19.29 -0.05 -14.68
CA LYS A 156 -20.48 0.08 -15.53
C LYS A 156 -21.79 0.29 -14.76
N THR A 157 -21.84 -0.04 -13.46
CA THR A 157 -23.03 0.22 -12.62
C THR A 157 -23.12 1.66 -12.14
N ILE A 158 -22.04 2.43 -12.25
CA ILE A 158 -21.96 3.81 -11.79
C ILE A 158 -22.60 4.71 -12.87
N PRO A 159 -23.71 5.41 -12.57
CA PRO A 159 -24.35 6.26 -13.54
C PRO A 159 -23.48 7.47 -13.88
N ALA A 160 -23.39 7.78 -15.18
CA ALA A 160 -22.85 9.06 -15.63
C ALA A 160 -23.75 10.22 -15.16
N THR A 161 -23.12 11.32 -14.76
CA THR A 161 -23.79 12.59 -14.44
C THR A 161 -23.36 13.65 -15.45
N GLY A 162 -24.31 14.19 -16.22
CA GLY A 162 -23.99 15.15 -17.28
C GLY A 162 -23.02 14.56 -18.30
N ARG A 163 -21.84 15.18 -18.47
CA ARG A 163 -20.77 14.69 -19.36
C ARG A 163 -19.66 13.93 -18.65
N SER A 164 -19.89 13.47 -17.42
CA SER A 164 -18.91 12.64 -16.72
C SER A 164 -18.84 11.21 -17.27
N PHE A 165 -17.67 10.61 -17.13
CA PHE A 165 -17.38 9.24 -17.55
C PHE A 165 -16.29 8.61 -16.66
N ILE A 166 -16.19 7.29 -16.70
CA ILE A 166 -15.14 6.53 -16.01
C ILE A 166 -14.27 5.84 -17.05
N GLU A 167 -12.97 6.01 -16.91
CA GLU A 167 -11.95 5.18 -17.56
C GLU A 167 -11.28 4.31 -16.50
N THR A 168 -10.90 3.09 -16.86
CA THR A 168 -10.17 2.17 -15.99
C THR A 168 -8.79 1.89 -16.58
N GLY A 169 -7.78 1.66 -15.74
CA GLY A 169 -6.44 1.25 -16.19
C GLY A 169 -6.20 -0.24 -16.05
N THR A 170 -4.95 -0.65 -15.84
CA THR A 170 -4.58 -2.07 -15.69
C THR A 170 -4.74 -2.52 -14.24
N THR A 171 -5.27 -3.73 -14.04
CA THR A 171 -5.34 -4.38 -12.73
C THR A 171 -3.94 -4.80 -12.26
N ALA A 172 -3.64 -4.58 -11.00
CA ALA A 172 -2.36 -4.87 -10.35
C ALA A 172 -2.56 -5.42 -8.94
N LEU A 173 -1.47 -5.70 -8.23
CA LEU A 173 -1.49 -6.14 -6.83
C LEU A 173 -1.30 -4.95 -5.89
N ALA A 174 -1.73 -5.08 -4.65
CA ALA A 174 -1.46 -4.11 -3.59
C ALA A 174 -1.20 -4.82 -2.26
N ILE A 175 -0.33 -4.23 -1.45
CA ILE A 175 -0.04 -4.64 -0.09
C ILE A 175 -0.31 -3.47 0.85
N ASP A 176 -1.03 -3.75 1.94
CA ASP A 176 -1.25 -2.79 3.01
C ASP A 176 -0.04 -2.83 3.96
N ASN A 177 0.53 -1.66 4.27
CA ASN A 177 1.64 -1.49 5.21
C ASN A 177 2.82 -2.47 4.96
N PRO A 178 3.53 -2.38 3.82
CA PRO A 178 4.61 -3.33 3.50
C PRO A 178 5.73 -3.34 4.56
N ASP A 179 5.99 -2.21 5.22
CA ASP A 179 7.06 -2.08 6.22
C ASP A 179 6.90 -3.03 7.42
N GLN A 180 5.68 -3.48 7.74
CA GLN A 180 5.45 -4.47 8.79
C GLN A 180 6.17 -5.81 8.52
N TYR A 181 6.46 -6.11 7.25
CA TYR A 181 7.13 -7.35 6.83
C TYR A 181 8.66 -7.23 6.84
N ARG A 182 9.21 -6.05 7.13
CA ARG A 182 10.66 -5.81 7.13
C ARG A 182 11.42 -6.82 7.99
N PHE A 183 10.95 -7.06 9.21
CA PHE A 183 11.60 -8.01 10.12
C PHE A 183 11.57 -9.46 9.58
N ALA A 184 10.48 -9.84 8.92
CA ALA A 184 10.35 -11.16 8.31
C ALA A 184 11.35 -11.33 7.16
N VAL A 185 11.52 -10.32 6.32
CA VAL A 185 12.55 -10.31 5.27
C VAL A 185 13.96 -10.42 5.86
N VAL A 186 14.30 -9.62 6.88
CA VAL A 186 15.60 -9.70 7.56
C VAL A 186 15.87 -11.10 8.13
N LYS A 187 14.83 -11.75 8.66
CA LYS A 187 14.93 -13.11 9.18
C LYS A 187 15.25 -14.13 8.07
N GLU A 188 14.64 -14.02 6.90
CA GLU A 188 14.96 -14.88 5.74
C GLU A 188 16.40 -14.66 5.28
N VAL A 189 16.85 -13.41 5.20
CA VAL A 189 18.25 -13.06 4.86
C VAL A 189 19.23 -13.68 5.85
N ALA A 190 18.98 -13.51 7.15
CA ALA A 190 19.84 -14.07 8.20
C ALA A 190 19.85 -15.62 8.18
N ALA A 191 18.70 -16.24 7.91
CA ALA A 191 18.58 -17.69 7.84
C ALA A 191 19.38 -18.26 6.65
N GLU A 192 19.23 -17.68 5.46
CA GLU A 192 19.97 -18.10 4.27
C GLU A 192 21.48 -17.88 4.43
N ALA A 193 21.89 -16.70 4.90
CA ALA A 193 23.31 -16.42 5.07
C ALA A 193 23.96 -17.38 6.09
N LYS A 194 23.25 -17.72 7.17
CA LYS A 194 23.69 -18.74 8.14
C LYS A 194 23.79 -20.13 7.51
N ARG A 195 22.85 -20.52 6.64
CA ARG A 195 22.93 -21.79 5.88
C ARG A 195 24.21 -21.83 5.05
N TYR A 196 24.53 -20.74 4.34
CA TYR A 196 25.74 -20.67 3.52
C TYR A 196 27.02 -20.69 4.34
N ALA A 197 27.14 -19.93 5.44
CA ALA A 197 28.31 -20.02 6.31
C ALA A 197 28.51 -21.43 6.89
N GLY A 198 27.42 -22.13 7.19
CA GLY A 198 27.45 -23.52 7.65
C GLY A 198 28.11 -24.49 6.66
N LEU A 199 28.13 -24.18 5.36
CA LEU A 199 28.81 -24.98 4.34
C LEU A 199 30.34 -24.91 4.44
N PHE A 200 30.90 -23.87 5.07
CA PHE A 200 32.35 -23.66 5.22
C PHE A 200 32.90 -24.13 6.57
N GLY A 201 32.02 -24.53 7.51
CA GLY A 201 32.38 -25.06 8.82
C GLY A 201 32.05 -24.11 9.99
N SER A 202 32.18 -24.62 11.21
CA SER A 202 31.77 -23.90 12.44
C SER A 202 32.59 -22.63 12.73
N ASP A 203 33.78 -22.52 12.15
CA ASP A 203 34.70 -21.41 12.37
C ASP A 203 34.44 -20.25 11.41
N TYR A 204 33.50 -20.41 10.48
CA TYR A 204 33.06 -19.34 9.59
C TYR A 204 31.83 -18.62 10.15
N GLY A 205 31.76 -17.32 9.87
CA GLY A 205 30.64 -16.43 10.16
C GLY A 205 30.20 -15.68 8.90
N VAL A 206 29.22 -14.79 9.10
CA VAL A 206 28.68 -13.91 8.05
C VAL A 206 28.74 -12.48 8.53
N GLU A 207 29.24 -11.61 7.68
CA GLU A 207 29.01 -10.16 7.75
C GLU A 207 27.96 -9.78 6.71
N ILE A 208 26.87 -9.14 7.12
CA ILE A 208 25.77 -8.72 6.24
C ILE A 208 25.71 -7.19 6.23
N ASN A 209 25.67 -6.60 5.04
CA ASN A 209 25.58 -5.16 4.81
C ASN A 209 24.29 -4.82 4.06
N GLY A 210 23.67 -3.66 4.34
CA GLY A 210 22.47 -3.16 3.65
C GLY A 210 21.11 -3.51 4.31
N LEU A 211 21.10 -4.19 5.46
CA LEU A 211 19.84 -4.53 6.15
C LEU A 211 19.07 -3.31 6.71
N ASP A 212 19.69 -2.15 6.72
CA ASP A 212 19.13 -0.84 7.07
C ASP A 212 18.53 -0.09 5.86
N SER A 213 18.74 -0.57 4.63
CA SER A 213 18.16 -0.03 3.38
C SER A 213 16.63 -0.14 3.32
N GLU A 214 15.99 0.53 2.36
CA GLU A 214 14.52 0.48 2.21
C GLU A 214 13.99 -0.93 1.90
N LEU A 215 12.70 -1.14 2.18
CA LEU A 215 12.00 -2.34 1.73
C LEU A 215 11.54 -2.14 0.28
N TYR A 216 11.86 -3.11 -0.56
CA TYR A 216 11.50 -3.18 -1.96
C TYR A 216 10.47 -4.27 -2.20
N TRP A 217 9.75 -4.15 -3.31
CA TRP A 217 8.73 -5.12 -3.71
C TRP A 217 8.63 -5.24 -5.22
N GLN A 218 8.27 -6.43 -5.68
CA GLN A 218 7.92 -6.72 -7.06
C GLN A 218 6.88 -7.84 -7.14
N GLN A 219 6.14 -7.90 -8.24
CA GLN A 219 5.20 -9.00 -8.47
C GLN A 219 5.97 -10.31 -8.69
N ALA A 220 5.58 -11.35 -7.95
CA ALA A 220 6.19 -12.69 -8.02
C ALA A 220 5.35 -13.67 -8.85
N SER A 221 4.02 -13.54 -8.79
CA SER A 221 3.08 -14.38 -9.54
C SER A 221 1.77 -13.62 -9.82
N GLU A 222 0.70 -14.30 -10.25
CA GLU A 222 -0.59 -13.65 -10.48
C GLU A 222 -1.19 -12.99 -9.24
N ASN A 223 -0.84 -13.48 -8.05
CA ASN A 223 -1.41 -13.00 -6.79
C ASN A 223 -0.38 -12.84 -5.66
N GLU A 224 0.91 -13.09 -5.93
CA GLU A 224 1.98 -12.94 -4.95
C GLU A 224 2.90 -11.77 -5.26
N VAL A 225 3.44 -11.22 -4.20
CA VAL A 225 4.45 -10.16 -4.20
C VAL A 225 5.69 -10.70 -3.49
N PHE A 226 6.84 -10.45 -4.08
CA PHE A 226 8.14 -10.67 -3.47
C PHE A 226 8.62 -9.38 -2.80
N LEU A 227 8.92 -9.47 -1.51
CA LEU A 227 9.44 -8.38 -0.69
C LEU A 227 10.92 -8.65 -0.40
N TYR A 228 11.78 -7.66 -0.59
CA TYR A 228 13.22 -7.82 -0.37
C TYR A 228 13.86 -6.54 0.16
N ILE A 229 15.03 -6.70 0.76
CA ILE A 229 15.92 -5.60 1.13
C ILE A 229 17.21 -5.85 0.37
N GLU A 230 17.70 -4.85 -0.36
CA GLU A 230 18.99 -4.95 -1.03
C GLU A 230 20.10 -5.15 0.01
N HIS A 231 20.87 -6.21 -0.16
CA HIS A 231 21.93 -6.56 0.78
C HIS A 231 23.05 -7.33 0.09
N SER A 232 24.22 -7.29 0.71
CA SER A 232 25.35 -8.14 0.38
C SER A 232 25.81 -8.86 1.63
N PHE A 233 26.44 -10.03 1.47
CA PHE A 233 27.07 -10.71 2.58
C PHE A 233 28.41 -11.32 2.18
N LYS A 234 29.32 -11.35 3.15
CA LYS A 234 30.61 -12.02 3.04
C LYS A 234 30.69 -13.13 4.07
N ILE A 235 31.17 -14.28 3.63
CA ILE A 235 31.49 -15.41 4.51
C ILE A 235 32.99 -15.40 4.77
N ALA A 236 33.39 -15.38 6.03
CA ALA A 236 34.78 -15.35 6.45
C ALA A 236 34.97 -16.11 7.78
N PRO A 237 36.20 -16.51 8.14
CA PRO A 237 36.50 -16.99 9.48
C PRO A 237 36.11 -15.95 10.55
N LYS A 238 35.65 -16.42 11.71
CA LYS A 238 35.26 -15.60 12.87
C LYS A 238 36.44 -14.86 13.50
#